data_AF-A0A3N4KV11-F1
#
_entry.id   AF-A0A3N4KV11-F1
#
_cell.length_a   1.000
_cell.length_b   1.000
_cell.length_c   1.000
_cell.angle_alpha   90.00
_cell.angle_beta   90.00
_cell.angle_gamma   90.00
#
_symmetry.space_group_name_H-M   'P 1'
#
loop_
_entity.id
_entity.type
_entity.pdbx_description
1 polymer ?
#
loop_
_entity_poly.entity_id
_entity_poly.type
_entity_poly.pdbx_seq_one_letter_code
_entity_poly.pdbx_strand_id
1 'polypeptide(L)' 'MISRIAFRAASQAPLIARRGLHATPARMGGYHYPEGPRSNLPFNPLTRFFWLRYLSYCVVGFGFPFGVAVWQTTKNQ' A
#
# COMPACT_ATOMS: atom_id res chain seq x y z
N MET A 1 -53.73 -11.97 8.27
CA MET A 1 -52.91 -11.65 7.08
C MET A 1 -51.79 -10.71 7.51
N ILE A 2 -50.57 -11.20 7.62
CA ILE A 2 -49.40 -10.37 8.00
C ILE A 2 -49.14 -9.38 6.86
N SER A 3 -49.06 -8.09 7.18
CA SER A 3 -48.86 -7.00 6.21
C SER A 3 -47.56 -7.21 5.42
N ARG A 4 -47.68 -7.41 4.10
CA ARG A 4 -46.55 -7.50 3.15
C ARG A 4 -45.75 -6.20 3.00
N ILE A 5 -46.19 -5.10 3.62
CA ILE A 5 -45.54 -3.79 3.52
C ILE A 5 -44.31 -3.72 4.44
N ALA A 6 -44.34 -4.39 5.60
CA ALA A 6 -43.22 -4.35 6.56
C ALA A 6 -41.94 -5.06 6.06
N PHE A 7 -42.06 -6.08 5.20
CA PHE A 7 -40.90 -6.80 4.64
C PHE A 7 -40.17 -6.06 3.50
N ARG A 8 -40.80 -5.05 2.88
CA ARG A 8 -40.12 -4.23 1.86
C ARG A 8 -39.26 -3.13 2.47
N ALA A 9 -39.57 -2.67 3.69
CA ALA A 9 -38.77 -1.67 4.39
C ALA A 9 -37.46 -2.24 4.96
N ALA A 10 -37.42 -3.53 5.29
CA ALA A 10 -36.21 -4.19 5.82
C ALA A 10 -35.23 -4.68 4.72
N SER A 11 -35.63 -4.70 3.45
CA SER A 11 -34.78 -5.10 2.31
C SER A 11 -34.12 -3.92 1.58
N GLN A 12 -34.37 -2.68 2.02
CA GLN A 12 -33.80 -1.46 1.47
C GLN A 12 -32.96 -0.70 2.50
N ALA A 13 -32.11 -1.40 3.25
CA ALA A 13 -30.91 -0.73 3.72
C ALA A 13 -30.12 -0.33 2.47
N PRO A 14 -29.90 0.96 2.18
CA PRO A 14 -28.91 1.31 1.19
C PRO A 14 -27.60 0.73 1.71
N LEU A 15 -27.03 -0.23 1.00
CA LEU A 15 -25.62 -0.55 1.11
C LEU A 15 -24.90 0.74 0.72
N ILE A 16 -24.67 1.63 1.71
CA ILE A 16 -23.87 2.83 1.56
C ILE A 16 -22.53 2.32 1.04
N ALA A 17 -22.32 2.60 -0.24
CA ALA A 17 -21.25 2.04 -1.02
C ALA A 17 -19.92 2.38 -0.36
N ARG A 18 -19.14 1.37 0.04
CA ARG A 18 -17.69 1.48 -0.04
C ARG A 18 -17.30 1.43 -1.52
N ARG A 19 -17.74 2.43 -2.29
CA ARG A 19 -17.07 2.77 -3.55
C ARG A 19 -15.69 3.22 -3.10
N GLY A 20 -14.75 2.27 -3.04
CA GLY A 20 -13.34 2.59 -2.90
C GLY A 20 -13.03 3.58 -4.00
N LEU A 21 -12.79 4.83 -3.63
CA LEU A 21 -12.43 5.90 -4.55
C LEU A 21 -11.01 5.59 -5.07
N HIS A 22 -10.91 4.60 -5.95
CA HIS A 22 -9.71 4.34 -6.72
C HIS A 22 -9.83 5.21 -7.97
N ALA A 23 -9.34 6.44 -7.88
CA ALA A 23 -8.99 7.20 -9.06
C ALA A 23 -7.75 6.53 -9.65
N THR A 24 -7.93 5.55 -10.53
CA THR A 24 -6.83 5.15 -11.42
C THR A 24 -6.72 6.28 -12.45
N PRO A 25 -5.67 7.14 -12.41
CA PRO A 25 -5.50 8.14 -13.45
C PRO A 25 -5.41 7.44 -14.80
N ALA A 26 -6.07 8.01 -15.82
CA ALA A 26 -5.96 7.50 -17.19
C ALA A 26 -4.47 7.48 -17.57
N ARG A 27 -3.94 6.29 -17.90
CA ARG A 27 -2.54 6.12 -18.28
C ARG A 27 -2.31 6.83 -19.61
N MET A 28 -1.62 7.97 -19.57
CA MET A 28 -1.15 8.68 -20.77
C MET A 28 0.05 7.93 -21.35
N GLY A 29 -0.18 6.85 -22.09
CA GLY A 29 0.91 6.13 -22.76
C GLY A 29 0.49 4.76 -23.29
N GLY A 30 0.87 4.46 -24.54
CA GLY A 30 0.51 3.24 -25.26
C GLY A 30 1.20 1.95 -24.78
N TYR A 31 1.69 1.90 -23.54
CA TYR A 31 2.35 0.72 -22.97
C TYR A 31 1.42 0.00 -21.98
N HIS A 32 1.25 -1.32 -22.15
CA HIS A 32 0.50 -2.16 -21.22
C HIS A 32 1.41 -2.55 -20.05
N TYR A 33 1.25 -1.86 -18.91
CA TYR A 33 1.87 -2.30 -17.66
C TYR A 33 1.06 -3.41 -17.03
N PRO A 34 1.70 -4.37 -16.35
CA PRO A 34 1.00 -5.40 -15.60
C PRO A 34 -0.05 -4.78 -14.68
N GLU A 35 -1.23 -5.39 -14.66
CA GLU A 35 -2.29 -5.09 -13.73
C GLU A 35 -2.37 -6.14 -12.60
N GLY A 36 -3.11 -5.82 -11.55
CA GLY A 36 -3.34 -6.69 -10.40
C GLY A 36 -2.59 -6.25 -9.15
N PRO A 37 -2.84 -6.91 -8.00
CA PRO A 37 -2.22 -6.54 -6.74
C PRO A 37 -0.69 -6.50 -6.84
N ARG A 38 -0.08 -5.44 -6.31
CA ARG A 38 1.39 -5.27 -6.21
C ARG A 38 2.11 -5.06 -7.54
N SER A 39 1.41 -5.01 -8.67
CA SER A 39 1.97 -4.64 -9.98
C SER A 39 2.52 -3.20 -10.03
N ASN A 40 2.12 -2.38 -9.05
CA ASN A 40 2.58 -1.00 -8.85
C ASN A 40 3.79 -0.89 -7.90
N LEU A 41 4.27 -1.99 -7.31
CA LEU A 41 5.40 -1.94 -6.40
C LEU A 41 6.71 -2.07 -7.18
N PRO A 42 7.71 -1.22 -6.90
CA PRO A 42 9.02 -1.33 -7.52
C PRO A 42 9.88 -2.46 -6.93
N PHE A 43 9.31 -3.33 -6.08
CA PHE A 43 10.00 -4.45 -5.44
C PHE A 43 9.09 -5.66 -5.32
N ASN A 44 9.68 -6.87 -5.33
CA ASN A 44 8.96 -8.12 -5.15
C ASN A 44 8.84 -8.52 -3.67
N PRO A 45 7.62 -8.53 -3.09
CA PRO A 45 7.42 -8.88 -1.69
C PRO A 45 7.12 -10.36 -1.41
N LEU A 46 7.19 -11.25 -2.42
CA LEU A 46 6.93 -12.70 -2.28
C LEU A 46 8.21 -13.56 -2.13
N THR A 47 9.38 -12.94 -1.96
CA THR A 47 10.61 -13.71 -1.75
C THR A 47 10.63 -14.31 -0.34
N ARG A 48 11.16 -15.53 -0.18
CA ARG A 48 11.30 -16.24 1.12
C ARG A 48 11.86 -15.36 2.24
N PHE A 49 12.81 -14.49 1.90
CA PHE A 49 13.48 -13.60 2.84
C PHE A 49 13.08 -12.12 2.66
N PHE A 50 11.84 -11.85 2.22
CA PHE A 50 11.37 -10.47 2.05
C PHE A 50 11.44 -9.67 3.35
N TRP A 51 11.09 -10.29 4.48
CA TRP A 51 11.14 -9.64 5.79
C TRP A 51 12.55 -9.13 6.13
N LEU A 52 13.60 -9.90 5.83
CA LEU A 52 14.98 -9.48 6.04
C LEU A 52 15.33 -8.27 5.16
N ARG A 53 14.95 -8.30 3.89
CA ARG A 53 15.20 -7.22 2.93
C ARG A 53 14.47 -5.94 3.32
N TYR A 54 13.24 -6.08 3.82
CA TYR A 54 12.44 -4.95 4.26
C TYR A 54 13.02 -4.33 5.54
N LEU A 55 13.36 -5.16 6.53
CA LEU A 55 14.00 -4.67 7.76
C LEU A 55 15.36 -4.03 7.47
N SER A 56 16.18 -4.62 6.60
CA SER A 56 17.49 -4.04 6.26
C SER A 56 17.34 -2.68 5.58
N TYR A 57 16.37 -2.52 4.67
CA TYR A 57 16.06 -1.23 4.05
C TYR A 57 15.75 -0.17 5.11
N CYS A 58 14.88 -0.50 6.08
CA CYS A 58 14.52 0.40 7.17
C CYS A 58 15.73 0.73 8.06
N VAL A 59 16.48 -0.28 8.49
CA VAL A 59 17.63 -0.11 9.39
C VAL A 59 18.73 0.71 8.73
N VAL A 60 19.03 0.46 7.46
CA VAL A 60 20.05 1.23 6.71
C VAL A 60 19.60 2.67 6.53
N GLY A 61 18.38 2.91 6.04
CA GLY A 61 17.88 4.27 5.83
C GLY A 61 17.80 5.08 7.13
N PHE A 62 17.32 4.46 8.21
CA PHE A 62 17.23 5.10 9.53
C PHE A 62 18.62 5.28 10.17
N GLY A 63 19.50 4.30 10.05
CA GLY A 63 20.84 4.31 10.66
C GLY A 63 21.86 5.17 9.91
N PHE A 64 21.62 5.49 8.64
CA PHE A 64 22.56 6.20 7.79
C PHE A 64 23.04 7.54 8.38
N PRO A 65 22.17 8.45 8.87
CA PRO A 65 22.61 9.71 9.46
C PRO A 65 23.51 9.52 10.69
N PHE A 66 23.25 8.51 11.53
CA PHE A 66 24.04 8.21 12.72
C PHE A 66 25.43 7.68 12.36
N GLY A 67 25.51 6.78 11.37
CA GLY A 67 26.78 6.31 10.84
C GLY A 67 27.63 7.46 10.28
N VAL A 68 27.00 8.38 9.55
CA VAL A 68 27.66 9.61 9.07
C VAL A 68 28.14 10.47 10.23
N ALA A 69 27.33 10.67 11.28
CA ALA A 69 27.72 11.45 12.45
C ALA A 69 28.96 10.88 13.14
N VAL A 70 29.01 9.57 13.36
CA VAL A 70 30.18 8.89 13.93
C VAL A 70 31.39 9.06 13.03
N TRP A 71 31.26 8.88 11.71
CA TRP A 71 32.36 9.17 10.79
C TRP A 71 32.85 10.61 10.95
N GLN A 72 31.96 11.60 10.98
CA GLN A 72 32.36 13.00 11.12
C GLN A 72 33.19 13.25 12.39
N THR A 73 32.94 12.52 13.49
CA THR A 73 33.77 12.64 14.71
C THR A 73 35.21 12.19 14.52
N THR A 74 35.49 11.23 13.63
CA THR A 74 36.87 10.76 13.38
C THR A 74 37.66 11.67 12.44
N LYS A 75 36.98 12.54 11.68
CA LYS A 75 37.63 13.46 10.73
C LYS A 75 38.16 14.75 11.37
N ASN A 76 37.74 15.06 12.59
CA ASN A 76 38.19 16.23 13.35
C ASN A 76 39.18 15.85 14.47
N GLN A 77 39.72 14.62 14.44
CA GLN A 77 40.89 14.20 15.20
C GLN A 77 42.15 14.42 14.33
#